data_AF-A0A167HN02-F1
#
_entry.id   AF-A0A167HN02-F1
#
_cell.length_a   1.000
_cell.length_b   1.000
_cell.length_c   1.000
_cell.angle_alpha   90.00
_cell.angle_beta   90.00
_cell.angle_gamma   90.00
#
_symmetry.space_group_name_H-M   'P 1'
#
loop_
_entity.id
_entity.type
_entity.pdbx_description
1 polymer ?
#
loop_
_entity_poly.entity_id
_entity_poly.type
_entity_poly.pdbx_seq_one_letter_code
_entity_poly.pdbx_strand_id
1 'polypeptide(L)'
;MDNIKNYKLKDFLKQPIEKIEKYLQILQYIAPIETEREVFYLKLKHVELIKRTINSNDDKEVIKMVSKVQKISKKEILELGIIEFFGIVNSIKNQVEKIVEAEEKALQSEHTNAKFELVEGGKRLEKFGFYNVLDSLSDGDVLKWKKIENLSYDIVFTKLYLNRVKSDIQIDMNNIKSKI
;
A
#
# COMPACT_ATOMS: atom_id res chain seq x y z
N MET A 1 -21.81 -16.12 25.59
CA MET A 1 -20.95 -15.34 24.67
C MET A 1 -21.11 -13.89 25.05
N ASP A 2 -20.03 -13.23 25.50
CA ASP A 2 -20.09 -11.79 25.75
C ASP A 2 -20.42 -11.08 24.44
N ASN A 3 -21.57 -10.43 24.36
CA ASN A 3 -21.92 -9.60 23.20
C ASN A 3 -20.87 -8.49 23.06
N ILE A 4 -20.23 -8.41 21.90
CA ILE A 4 -19.31 -7.31 21.58
C ILE A 4 -20.12 -6.02 21.59
N LYS A 5 -19.82 -5.13 22.53
CA LYS A 5 -20.45 -3.82 22.56
C LYS A 5 -19.76 -2.93 21.53
N ASN A 6 -20.54 -2.36 20.62
CA ASN A 6 -20.03 -1.39 19.64
C ASN A 6 -19.73 -0.05 20.34
N TYR A 7 -18.55 0.06 20.93
CA TYR A 7 -18.05 1.30 21.53
C TYR A 7 -17.74 2.34 20.47
N LYS A 8 -17.82 3.63 20.82
CA LYS A 8 -17.07 4.65 20.06
C LYS A 8 -15.58 4.39 20.22
N LEU A 9 -14.79 4.64 19.18
CA LEU A 9 -13.35 4.36 19.19
C LEU A 9 -12.64 5.05 20.37
N LYS A 10 -12.97 6.31 20.67
CA LYS A 10 -12.41 7.03 21.82
C LYS A 10 -12.70 6.38 23.18
N ASP A 11 -13.83 5.70 23.31
CA ASP A 11 -14.25 5.06 24.56
C ASP A 11 -13.69 3.65 24.65
N PHE A 12 -13.51 3.00 23.50
CA PHE A 12 -12.81 1.72 23.37
C PHE A 12 -11.34 1.82 23.77
N LEU A 13 -10.64 2.87 23.29
CA LEU A 13 -9.23 3.12 23.61
C LEU A 13 -8.98 3.41 25.12
N LYS A 14 -10.04 3.64 25.90
CA LYS A 14 -9.97 3.82 27.36
C LYS A 14 -10.31 2.55 28.15
N GLN A 15 -10.66 1.46 27.48
CA GLN A 15 -10.95 0.20 28.16
C GLN A 15 -9.66 -0.44 28.71
N PRO A 16 -9.76 -1.36 29.69
CA PRO A 16 -8.61 -2.15 30.14
C PRO A 16 -7.94 -2.89 28.99
N ILE A 17 -6.61 -3.02 29.04
CA ILE A 17 -5.80 -3.61 27.99
C ILE A 17 -6.28 -5.03 27.66
N GLU A 18 -6.57 -5.86 28.67
CA GLU A 18 -7.00 -7.25 28.42
C GLU A 18 -8.32 -7.31 27.62
N LYS A 19 -9.19 -6.32 27.86
CA LYS A 19 -10.46 -6.21 27.14
C LYS A 19 -10.24 -5.73 25.71
N ILE A 20 -9.33 -4.78 25.50
CA ILE A 20 -8.96 -4.31 24.15
C ILE A 20 -8.40 -5.49 23.34
N GLU A 21 -7.46 -6.25 23.89
CA GLU A 21 -6.84 -7.40 23.22
C GLU A 21 -7.88 -8.47 22.85
N LYS A 22 -8.79 -8.82 23.78
CA LYS A 22 -9.90 -9.75 23.49
C LYS A 22 -10.79 -9.26 22.35
N TYR A 23 -11.03 -7.95 22.28
CA TYR A 23 -11.81 -7.36 21.20
C TYR A 23 -11.03 -7.40 19.88
N LEU A 24 -9.74 -7.03 19.86
CA LEU A 24 -8.91 -7.03 18.65
C LEU A 24 -8.84 -8.39 17.97
N GLN A 25 -8.81 -9.48 18.74
CA GLN A 25 -8.86 -10.86 18.22
C GLN A 25 -10.09 -11.13 17.36
N ILE A 26 -11.20 -10.44 17.60
CA ILE A 26 -12.46 -10.62 16.88
C ILE A 26 -12.64 -9.52 15.82
N LEU A 27 -12.29 -8.27 16.16
CA LEU A 27 -12.46 -7.11 15.29
C LEU A 27 -11.65 -7.24 13.99
N GLN A 28 -10.51 -7.95 14.02
CA GLN A 28 -9.73 -8.23 12.81
C GLN A 28 -10.49 -9.03 11.74
N TYR A 29 -11.55 -9.75 12.12
CA TYR A 29 -12.36 -10.57 11.20
C TYR A 29 -13.67 -9.89 10.79
N ILE A 30 -13.86 -8.62 11.14
CA ILE A 30 -15.04 -7.86 10.71
C ILE A 30 -15.08 -7.78 9.18
N ALA A 31 -16.28 -7.92 8.63
CA ALA A 31 -16.51 -7.75 7.21
C ALA A 31 -16.02 -6.36 6.73
N PRO A 32 -15.26 -6.29 5.63
CA PRO A 32 -14.81 -5.03 5.06
C PRO A 32 -15.99 -4.09 4.77
N ILE A 33 -15.83 -2.80 5.10
CA ILE A 33 -16.80 -1.75 4.79
C ILE A 33 -16.25 -0.90 3.65
N GLU A 34 -17.13 -0.49 2.74
CA GLU A 34 -16.76 0.35 1.62
C GLU A 34 -16.11 1.67 2.07
N THR A 35 -15.06 2.05 1.36
CA THR A 35 -14.29 3.27 1.64
C THR A 35 -14.72 4.38 0.70
N GLU A 36 -14.83 5.61 1.20
CA GLU A 36 -15.12 6.82 0.41
C GLU A 36 -14.16 7.04 -0.77
N ARG A 37 -12.91 6.58 -0.66
CA ARG A 37 -11.94 6.55 -1.75
C ARG A 37 -11.21 5.22 -1.77
N GLU A 38 -11.02 4.67 -2.96
CA GLU A 38 -10.11 3.54 -3.10
C GLU A 38 -8.65 4.00 -2.91
N VAL A 39 -7.86 3.16 -2.26
CA VAL A 39 -6.43 3.38 -2.01
C VAL A 39 -5.67 3.58 -3.32
N PHE A 40 -6.07 2.87 -4.38
CA PHE A 40 -5.43 2.92 -5.71
C PHE A 40 -5.43 4.32 -6.34
N TYR A 41 -6.41 5.16 -6.02
CA TYR A 41 -6.52 6.53 -6.54
C TYR A 41 -5.99 7.59 -5.57
N LEU A 42 -5.30 7.18 -4.50
CA LEU A 42 -4.60 8.11 -3.61
C LEU A 42 -3.24 8.49 -4.20
N LYS A 43 -2.67 9.58 -3.67
CA LYS A 43 -1.30 9.99 -4.02
C LYS A 43 -0.29 8.88 -3.67
N LEU A 44 0.75 8.72 -4.48
CA LEU A 44 1.81 7.73 -4.27
C LEU A 44 2.32 7.74 -2.82
N LYS A 45 2.68 8.91 -2.28
CA LYS A 45 3.16 9.02 -0.89
C LYS A 45 2.15 8.54 0.15
N HIS A 46 0.85 8.63 -0.13
CA HIS A 46 -0.18 8.13 0.77
C HIS A 46 -0.33 6.62 0.63
N VAL A 47 -0.32 6.07 -0.58
CA VAL A 47 -0.36 4.62 -0.80
C VAL A 47 0.85 3.95 -0.12
N GLU A 48 2.05 4.49 -0.31
CA GLU A 48 3.26 3.97 0.32
C GLU A 48 3.25 4.10 1.84
N LEU A 49 2.69 5.19 2.37
CA LEU A 49 2.45 5.32 3.81
C LEU A 49 1.51 4.21 4.32
N ILE A 50 0.40 3.98 3.62
CA ILE A 50 -0.61 2.99 4.00
C ILE A 50 -0.02 1.57 3.96
N LYS A 51 0.71 1.22 2.89
CA LYS A 51 1.44 -0.07 2.79
C LYS A 51 2.36 -0.28 3.99
N ARG A 52 3.16 0.74 4.33
CA ARG A 52 4.05 0.67 5.50
C ARG A 52 3.28 0.55 6.81
N THR A 53 2.19 1.31 6.97
CA THR A 53 1.36 1.29 8.18
C THR A 53 0.74 -0.07 8.43
N ILE A 54 0.20 -0.72 7.40
CA ILE A 54 -0.39 -2.07 7.52
C ILE A 54 0.66 -3.12 7.92
N ASN A 55 1.89 -2.96 7.41
CA ASN A 55 3.01 -3.85 7.74
C ASN A 55 3.69 -3.49 9.07
N SER A 56 3.25 -2.44 9.77
CA SER A 56 3.82 -1.98 11.04
C SER A 56 2.80 -2.09 12.18
N ASN A 57 3.23 -2.46 13.38
CA ASN A 57 2.37 -2.43 14.58
C ASN A 57 2.20 -1.00 15.17
N ASP A 58 2.18 0.05 14.34
CA ASP A 58 2.03 1.44 14.81
C ASP A 58 0.56 1.91 14.71
N ASP A 59 -0.17 1.71 15.81
CA ASP A 59 -1.59 2.07 15.96
C ASP A 59 -1.89 3.55 15.70
N LYS A 60 -0.92 4.46 15.92
CA LYS A 60 -1.14 5.91 15.73
C LYS A 60 -1.25 6.30 14.27
N GLU A 61 -0.60 5.55 13.37
CA GLU A 61 -0.66 5.79 11.94
C GLU A 61 -1.94 5.20 11.30
N VAL A 62 -2.59 4.21 11.94
CA VAL A 62 -3.86 3.62 11.47
C VAL A 62 -4.99 4.66 11.42
N ILE A 63 -5.14 5.48 12.46
CA ILE A 63 -6.15 6.57 12.48
C ILE A 63 -5.89 7.57 11.35
N LYS A 64 -4.62 7.86 11.08
CA LYS A 64 -4.23 8.79 10.02
C LYS A 64 -4.48 8.20 8.63
N MET A 65 -4.22 6.91 8.44
CA MET A 65 -4.59 6.16 7.24
C MET A 65 -6.09 6.26 6.97
N VAL A 66 -6.93 5.90 7.96
CA VAL A 66 -8.40 5.96 7.85
C VAL A 66 -8.87 7.37 7.52
N SER A 67 -8.27 8.40 8.13
CA SER A 67 -8.57 9.82 7.83
C SER A 67 -8.30 10.20 6.37
N LYS A 68 -7.24 9.67 5.76
CA LYS A 68 -6.92 9.96 4.35
C LYS A 68 -7.90 9.30 3.39
N VAL A 69 -8.30 8.07 3.70
CA VAL A 69 -9.20 7.25 2.87
C VAL A 69 -10.63 7.77 2.98
N GLN A 70 -11.12 8.04 4.19
CA GLN A 70 -12.49 8.47 4.45
C GLN A 70 -12.72 9.99 4.33
N LYS A 71 -11.66 10.79 4.11
CA LYS A 71 -11.70 12.27 4.07
C LYS A 71 -12.26 12.96 5.33
N ILE A 72 -12.42 12.24 6.43
CA ILE A 72 -12.89 12.78 7.70
C ILE A 72 -11.71 13.15 8.61
N SER A 73 -11.95 14.08 9.53
CA SER A 73 -10.96 14.49 10.51
C SER A 73 -10.69 13.39 11.54
N LYS A 74 -9.52 13.45 12.21
CA LYS A 74 -9.19 12.52 13.29
C LYS A 74 -10.22 12.53 14.42
N LYS A 75 -10.87 13.68 14.66
CA LYS A 75 -11.91 13.80 15.70
C LYS A 75 -13.16 13.02 15.32
N GLU A 76 -13.58 13.09 14.06
CA GLU A 76 -14.73 12.32 13.56
C GLU A 76 -14.46 10.82 13.62
N ILE A 77 -13.23 10.38 13.31
CA ILE A 77 -12.82 8.96 13.43
C ILE A 77 -12.97 8.45 14.86
N LEU A 78 -12.61 9.27 15.84
CA LEU A 78 -12.71 8.91 17.26
C LEU A 78 -14.17 8.76 17.73
N GLU A 79 -15.13 9.32 16.99
CA GLU A 79 -16.56 9.18 17.25
C GLU A 79 -17.17 7.95 16.55
N LEU A 80 -16.48 7.32 15.59
CA LEU A 80 -16.95 6.12 14.89
C LEU A 80 -17.08 4.94 15.85
N GLY A 81 -18.04 4.06 15.56
CA GLY A 81 -18.14 2.77 16.22
C GLY A 81 -16.92 1.89 15.90
N ILE A 82 -16.46 1.08 16.85
CA ILE A 82 -15.36 0.14 16.62
C ILE A 82 -15.66 -0.81 15.46
N ILE A 83 -16.92 -1.23 15.28
CA ILE A 83 -17.26 -2.14 14.18
C ILE A 83 -17.03 -1.45 12.84
N GLU A 84 -17.44 -0.19 12.73
CA GLU A 84 -17.27 0.62 11.53
C GLU A 84 -15.78 0.93 11.27
N PHE A 85 -15.06 1.38 12.30
CA PHE A 85 -13.64 1.68 12.19
C PHE A 85 -12.82 0.47 11.71
N PHE A 86 -13.00 -0.70 12.34
CA PHE A 86 -12.27 -1.90 11.96
C PHE A 86 -12.73 -2.48 10.61
N GLY A 87 -14.01 -2.35 10.25
CA GLY A 87 -14.48 -2.69 8.90
C GLY A 87 -13.82 -1.85 7.80
N ILE A 88 -13.60 -0.56 8.07
CA ILE A 88 -12.86 0.33 7.16
C ILE A 88 -11.39 -0.07 7.07
N VAL A 89 -10.75 -0.35 8.21
CA VAL A 89 -9.35 -0.81 8.24
C VAL A 89 -9.17 -2.10 7.43
N ASN A 90 -10.08 -3.06 7.59
CA ASN A 90 -10.05 -4.31 6.83
C ASN A 90 -10.26 -4.09 5.32
N SER A 91 -11.12 -3.14 4.94
CA SER A 91 -11.27 -2.75 3.54
C SER A 91 -10.00 -2.16 2.95
N ILE A 92 -9.34 -1.27 3.69
CA ILE A 92 -8.05 -0.70 3.27
C ILE A 92 -6.99 -1.80 3.14
N LYS A 93 -6.95 -2.76 4.08
CA LYS A 93 -6.04 -3.91 4.01
C LYS A 93 -6.26 -4.74 2.74
N ASN A 94 -7.51 -5.11 2.45
CA ASN A 94 -7.85 -5.86 1.24
C ASN A 94 -7.49 -5.11 -0.04
N GLN A 95 -7.66 -3.78 -0.06
CA GLN A 95 -7.27 -2.97 -1.21
C GLN A 95 -5.76 -2.95 -1.38
N VAL A 96 -4.99 -2.87 -0.29
CA VAL A 96 -3.53 -2.93 -0.36
C VAL A 96 -3.03 -4.30 -0.81
N GLU A 97 -3.64 -5.40 -0.33
CA GLU A 97 -3.32 -6.74 -0.82
C GLU A 97 -3.53 -6.85 -2.34
N LYS A 98 -4.66 -6.34 -2.85
CA LYS A 98 -4.90 -6.28 -4.31
C LYS A 98 -3.86 -5.43 -5.06
N ILE A 99 -3.42 -4.32 -4.47
CA ILE A 99 -2.37 -3.48 -5.06
C ILE A 99 -1.06 -4.25 -5.14
N VAL A 100 -0.66 -4.91 -4.05
CA VAL A 100 0.58 -5.71 -4.01
C VAL A 100 0.51 -6.84 -5.04
N GLU A 101 -0.60 -7.57 -5.11
CA GLU A 101 -0.78 -8.62 -6.11
C GLU A 101 -0.72 -8.07 -7.55
N ALA A 102 -1.31 -6.90 -7.80
CA ALA A 102 -1.26 -6.26 -9.11
C ALA A 102 0.17 -5.80 -9.46
N GLU A 103 0.93 -5.29 -8.48
CA GLU A 103 2.35 -4.94 -8.65
C GLU A 103 3.19 -6.18 -8.95
N GLU A 104 3.02 -7.27 -8.20
CA GLU A 104 3.75 -8.52 -8.44
C GLU A 104 3.44 -9.07 -9.84
N LYS A 105 2.17 -9.13 -10.24
CA LYS A 105 1.78 -9.66 -11.55
C LYS A 105 2.18 -8.77 -12.72
N ALA A 106 2.05 -7.45 -12.57
CA ALA A 106 2.21 -6.51 -13.67
C ALA A 106 3.62 -5.92 -13.77
N LEU A 107 4.40 -5.87 -12.69
CA LEU A 107 5.72 -5.24 -12.67
C LEU A 107 6.88 -6.23 -12.65
N GLN A 108 6.64 -7.51 -12.35
CA GLN A 108 7.67 -8.54 -12.55
C GLN A 108 7.96 -8.71 -14.05
N SER A 109 9.24 -8.63 -14.41
CA SER A 109 9.74 -8.91 -15.75
C SER A 109 9.58 -10.39 -16.08
N GLU A 110 9.09 -10.72 -17.27
CA GLU A 110 9.05 -12.10 -17.76
C GLU A 110 10.45 -12.63 -18.09
N HIS A 111 11.42 -11.73 -18.25
CA HIS A 111 12.81 -12.07 -18.50
C HIS A 111 13.62 -11.99 -17.21
N THR A 112 13.98 -13.15 -16.63
CA THR A 112 14.93 -13.22 -15.53
C THR A 112 16.34 -12.92 -16.06
N ASN A 113 16.89 -11.75 -15.73
CA ASN A 113 18.29 -11.47 -16.04
C ASN A 113 19.20 -12.22 -15.06
N ALA A 114 19.69 -13.39 -15.48
CA ALA A 114 20.54 -14.25 -14.63
C ALA A 114 21.75 -13.52 -14.02
N LYS A 115 22.32 -12.51 -14.72
CA LYS A 115 23.44 -11.70 -14.17
C LYS A 115 22.98 -10.76 -13.05
N PHE A 116 21.73 -10.30 -13.08
CA PHE A 116 21.15 -9.45 -12.06
C PHE A 116 20.80 -10.24 -10.80
N GLU A 117 20.29 -11.46 -10.97
CA GLU A 117 20.05 -12.39 -9.86
C GLU A 117 21.35 -12.85 -9.20
N LEU A 118 22.42 -13.08 -9.98
CA LEU A 118 23.74 -13.45 -9.47
C LEU A 118 24.36 -12.42 -8.51
N VAL A 119 23.99 -11.14 -8.61
CA VAL A 119 24.45 -10.09 -7.68
C VAL A 119 23.44 -9.79 -6.57
N GLU A 120 22.39 -10.59 -6.45
CA GLU A 120 21.24 -10.36 -5.57
C GLU A 120 20.66 -8.94 -5.76
N GLY A 121 20.59 -8.47 -7.01
CA GLY A 121 20.17 -7.10 -7.35
C GLY A 121 18.80 -6.76 -6.76
N GLY A 122 17.86 -7.71 -6.80
CA GLY A 122 16.55 -7.59 -6.16
C GLY A 122 16.64 -7.30 -4.67
N LYS A 123 17.35 -8.14 -3.88
CA LYS A 123 17.51 -7.95 -2.43
C LYS A 123 18.27 -6.68 -2.06
N ARG A 124 19.23 -6.26 -2.89
CA ARG A 124 20.00 -5.01 -2.65
C ARG A 124 19.14 -3.78 -2.88
N LEU A 125 18.31 -3.80 -3.92
CA LEU A 125 17.37 -2.72 -4.21
C LEU A 125 16.19 -2.72 -3.24
N GLU A 126 15.69 -3.87 -2.81
CA GLU A 126 14.57 -4.00 -1.88
C GLU A 126 14.75 -3.14 -0.60
N LYS A 127 15.99 -2.98 -0.11
CA LYS A 127 16.33 -2.11 1.03
C LYS A 127 15.92 -0.64 0.85
N PHE A 128 15.85 -0.17 -0.40
CA PHE A 128 15.45 1.19 -0.75
C PHE A 128 13.94 1.31 -1.03
N GLY A 129 13.20 0.20 -1.09
CA GLY A 129 11.74 0.19 -1.23
C GLY A 129 11.23 1.10 -2.35
N PHE A 130 10.28 1.97 -2.01
CA PHE A 130 9.67 2.90 -2.97
C PHE A 130 10.63 3.99 -3.51
N TYR A 131 11.81 4.20 -2.89
CA TYR A 131 12.79 5.14 -3.43
C TYR A 131 13.37 4.64 -4.76
N ASN A 132 13.42 3.33 -5.01
CA ASN A 132 13.79 2.81 -6.34
C ASN A 132 12.76 3.22 -7.40
N VAL A 133 11.48 3.22 -7.03
CA VAL A 133 10.40 3.66 -7.91
C VAL A 133 10.55 5.14 -8.21
N LEU A 134 10.85 5.97 -7.20
CA LEU A 134 11.12 7.38 -7.41
C LEU A 134 12.34 7.63 -8.30
N ASP A 135 13.43 6.92 -8.05
CA ASP A 135 14.68 7.04 -8.81
C ASP A 135 14.46 6.66 -10.28
N SER A 136 13.80 5.52 -10.53
CA SER A 136 13.44 5.04 -11.87
C SER A 136 12.50 6.00 -12.62
N LEU A 137 11.58 6.66 -11.91
CA LEU A 137 10.63 7.59 -12.53
C LEU A 137 11.18 9.01 -12.70
N SER A 138 12.28 9.35 -12.02
CA SER A 138 12.90 10.67 -12.06
C SER A 138 14.16 10.73 -12.92
N ASP A 139 14.63 9.59 -13.43
CA ASP A 139 15.95 9.42 -14.05
C ASP A 139 17.08 9.88 -13.11
N GLY A 140 16.94 9.59 -11.80
CA GLY A 140 17.90 10.00 -10.76
C GLY A 140 17.78 11.45 -10.27
N ASP A 141 16.82 12.22 -10.77
CA ASP A 141 16.63 13.62 -10.36
C ASP A 141 15.76 13.76 -9.10
N VAL A 142 16.41 13.95 -7.96
CA VAL A 142 15.79 14.12 -6.64
C VAL A 142 14.81 15.30 -6.59
N LEU A 143 15.00 16.35 -7.40
CA LEU A 143 14.08 17.50 -7.41
C LEU A 143 12.70 17.12 -7.98
N LYS A 144 12.62 16.07 -8.81
CA LYS A 144 11.37 15.54 -9.34
C LYS A 144 10.64 14.63 -8.35
N TRP A 145 11.31 14.11 -7.32
CA TRP A 145 10.71 13.16 -6.37
C TRP A 145 9.47 13.73 -5.70
N LYS A 146 9.55 14.98 -5.22
CA LYS A 146 8.39 15.65 -4.61
C LYS A 146 7.20 15.79 -5.56
N LYS A 147 7.44 15.92 -6.86
CA LYS A 147 6.36 15.96 -7.86
C LYS A 147 5.74 14.58 -8.02
N ILE A 148 6.56 13.54 -8.15
CA ILE A 148 6.15 12.14 -8.32
C ILE A 148 5.38 11.63 -7.10
N GLU A 149 5.85 11.93 -5.88
CA GLU A 149 5.16 11.60 -4.62
C GLU A 149 3.73 12.17 -4.53
N ASN A 150 3.47 13.29 -5.20
CA ASN A 150 2.17 13.95 -5.21
C ASN A 150 1.27 13.52 -6.37
N LEU A 151 1.79 12.73 -7.33
CA LEU A 151 0.98 12.11 -8.37
C LEU A 151 0.09 11.04 -7.78
N SER A 152 -1.03 10.79 -8.47
CA SER A 152 -1.92 9.69 -8.14
C SER A 152 -1.25 8.35 -8.44
N TYR A 153 -1.49 7.37 -7.59
CA TYR A 153 -0.82 6.07 -7.67
C TYR A 153 -1.16 5.31 -8.96
N ASP A 154 -2.40 5.40 -9.45
CA ASP A 154 -2.81 4.84 -10.75
C ASP A 154 -1.95 5.33 -11.93
N ILE A 155 -1.61 6.63 -11.96
CA ILE A 155 -0.74 7.23 -12.98
C ILE A 155 0.68 6.66 -12.86
N VAL A 156 1.18 6.57 -11.64
CA VAL A 156 2.50 6.02 -11.33
C VAL A 156 2.59 4.56 -11.73
N PHE A 157 1.59 3.76 -11.34
CA PHE A 157 1.46 2.35 -11.68
C PHE A 157 1.42 2.14 -13.20
N THR A 158 0.59 2.90 -13.91
CA THR A 158 0.51 2.85 -15.37
C THR A 158 1.85 3.18 -16.03
N LYS A 159 2.58 4.17 -15.50
CA LYS A 159 3.90 4.54 -16.02
C LYS A 159 4.94 3.43 -15.77
N LEU A 160 4.93 2.80 -14.60
CA LEU A 160 5.80 1.65 -14.30
C LEU A 160 5.50 0.48 -15.23
N TYR A 161 4.22 0.16 -15.42
CA TYR A 161 3.79 -0.89 -16.33
C TYR A 161 4.22 -0.62 -17.78
N LEU A 162 4.03 0.61 -18.27
CA LEU A 162 4.50 1.05 -19.59
C LEU A 162 6.02 0.89 -19.73
N ASN A 163 6.78 1.29 -18.71
CA ASN A 163 8.24 1.16 -18.71
C ASN A 163 8.66 -0.31 -18.76
N ARG A 164 7.99 -1.20 -18.00
CA ARG A 164 8.24 -2.65 -18.05
C ARG A 164 7.99 -3.20 -19.45
N VAL A 165 6.79 -2.98 -20.01
CA VAL A 165 6.42 -3.47 -21.35
C VAL A 165 7.38 -2.97 -22.42
N LYS A 166 7.84 -1.72 -22.34
CA LYS A 166 8.88 -1.20 -23.25
C LYS A 166 10.23 -1.92 -23.10
N SER A 167 10.63 -2.22 -21.86
CA SER A 167 11.85 -2.98 -21.58
C SER A 167 11.76 -4.40 -22.14
N ASP A 168 10.64 -5.08 -21.93
CA ASP A 168 10.40 -6.44 -22.44
C ASP A 168 10.46 -6.47 -23.98
N ILE A 169 9.75 -5.54 -24.64
CA ILE A 169 9.81 -5.38 -26.10
C ILE A 169 11.25 -5.14 -26.58
N GLN A 170 12.02 -4.30 -25.88
CA GLN A 170 13.40 -4.02 -26.26
C GLN A 170 14.29 -5.26 -26.12
N ILE A 171 14.08 -6.06 -25.07
CA ILE A 171 14.79 -7.33 -24.86
C ILE A 171 14.45 -8.31 -25.99
N ASP A 172 13.17 -8.46 -26.32
CA ASP A 172 12.72 -9.32 -27.41
C ASP A 172 13.29 -8.88 -28.77
N MET A 173 13.27 -7.59 -29.06
CA MET A 173 13.89 -7.04 -30.28
C MET A 173 15.40 -7.33 -30.34
N ASN A 174 16.11 -7.22 -29.22
CA ASN A 174 17.54 -7.52 -29.15
C ASN A 174 17.81 -9.03 -29.32
N ASN A 175 16.94 -9.90 -28.77
CA ASN A 175 17.02 -11.35 -28.92
C ASN A 175 16.72 -11.83 -30.35
N ILE A 176 15.89 -11.09 -31.11
CA ILE A 176 15.66 -11.34 -32.53
C ILE A 176 16.88 -10.89 -33.35
N LYS A 177 17.44 -9.71 -33.06
CA LYS A 177 18.62 -9.18 -33.76
C LYS A 177 19.88 -10.02 -33.56
N SER A 178 20.02 -10.74 -32.45
CA SER A 178 21.18 -11.62 -32.19
C SER A 178 21.09 -12.98 -32.90
N LYS A 179 19.94 -13.31 -33.49
CA LYS A 179 19.71 -14.55 -34.26
C LYS A 179 19.80 -14.38 -35.78
N ILE A 180 20.02 -13.15 -36.26
CA ILE A 180 20.21 -12.80 -37.69
C ILE A 180 21.67 -12.42 -37.89
#